data_AF-A0A1L0B5P1-F1
#
_entry.id   AF-A0A1L0B5P1-F1
#
_cell.length_a   1.000
_cell.length_b   1.000
_cell.length_c   1.000
_cell.angle_alpha   90.00
_cell.angle_beta   90.00
_cell.angle_gamma   90.00
#
_symmetry.space_group_name_H-M   'P 1'
#
loop_
_entity.id
_entity.type
_entity.pdbx_description
1 polymer ?
#
loop_
_entity_poly.entity_id
_entity_poly.type
_entity_poly.pdbx_seq_one_letter_code
_entity_poly.pdbx_strand_id
1 'polypeptide(L)'
;MNVWIAASDNREDLVEKYLQSGNATANSPDVNGYTPVHAAASYGHKDLLYKLITEYNGDINIKDEDGDTPLHHVEDYDTCKFMVETLHADYKIKNNDGLMPVEVLLQNGDDNDKESLKMLTYLQNLEYGTGSYNNMFGIHGLDNKILEEMKNNLKLKLSDDVSIDSSNEMDVEKYSRIQHIMNNSENVDADLEKYVLEMLQEQMIKQSQQTQTEDEQFMDNAKRQKK
;
A
#
# COMPACT_ATOMS: atom_id res chain seq x y z
N MET A 1 -24.47 17.19 -18.71
CA MET A 1 -23.57 17.08 -17.55
C MET A 1 -24.43 16.88 -16.33
N ASN A 2 -24.08 15.93 -15.47
CA ASN A 2 -24.77 15.62 -14.22
C ASN A 2 -23.78 15.86 -13.06
N VAL A 3 -24.22 15.66 -11.82
CA VAL A 3 -23.43 16.03 -10.63
C VAL A 3 -22.17 15.19 -10.46
N TRP A 4 -22.19 13.90 -10.82
CA TRP A 4 -21.02 13.03 -10.70
C TRP A 4 -19.98 13.26 -11.80
N ILE A 5 -20.37 13.59 -13.03
CA ILE A 5 -19.42 14.04 -14.08
C ILE A 5 -18.81 15.41 -13.69
N ALA A 6 -19.59 16.30 -13.09
CA ALA A 6 -19.03 17.55 -12.57
C ALA A 6 -18.02 17.30 -11.43
N ALA A 7 -18.28 16.29 -10.60
CA ALA A 7 -17.36 15.89 -9.54
C ALA A 7 -16.08 15.23 -10.08
N SER A 8 -16.16 14.36 -11.09
CA SER A 8 -14.97 13.76 -11.71
C SER A 8 -14.06 14.80 -12.36
N ASP A 9 -14.64 15.87 -12.92
CA ASP A 9 -13.89 16.95 -13.58
C ASP A 9 -13.39 18.03 -12.58
N ASN A 10 -13.56 17.82 -11.27
CA ASN A 10 -13.28 18.79 -10.21
C ASN A 10 -13.95 20.16 -10.42
N ARG A 11 -15.16 20.18 -10.97
CA ARG A 11 -15.91 21.41 -11.24
C ARG A 11 -16.75 21.78 -10.03
N GLU A 12 -16.09 22.21 -8.95
CA GLU A 12 -16.74 22.56 -7.67
C GLU A 12 -17.96 23.48 -7.85
N ASP A 13 -17.82 24.57 -8.61
CA ASP A 13 -18.93 25.51 -8.88
C ASP A 13 -20.17 24.83 -9.46
N LEU A 14 -19.98 23.84 -10.34
CA LEU A 14 -21.08 23.11 -10.96
C LEU A 14 -21.68 22.11 -9.98
N VAL A 15 -20.85 21.40 -9.22
CA VAL A 15 -21.29 20.47 -8.18
C VAL A 15 -22.15 21.23 -7.15
N GLU A 16 -21.65 22.34 -6.61
CA GLU A 16 -22.37 23.18 -5.66
C GLU A 16 -23.71 23.67 -6.25
N LYS A 17 -23.71 24.12 -7.51
CA LYS A 17 -24.94 24.54 -8.19
C LYS A 17 -25.96 23.40 -8.29
N TYR A 18 -25.53 22.17 -8.62
CA TYR A 18 -26.44 21.03 -8.66
C TYR A 18 -27.02 20.71 -7.28
N LEU A 19 -26.19 20.72 -6.24
CA LEU A 19 -26.58 20.40 -4.87
C LEU A 19 -27.52 21.47 -4.28
N GLN A 20 -27.21 22.76 -4.48
CA GLN A 20 -28.03 23.87 -4.00
C GLN A 20 -29.36 24.01 -4.73
N SER A 21 -29.41 23.63 -6.02
CA SER A 21 -30.67 23.64 -6.78
C SER A 21 -31.66 22.56 -6.37
N GLY A 22 -31.25 21.59 -5.53
CA GLY A 22 -32.06 20.46 -5.11
C GLY A 22 -32.27 19.40 -6.21
N ASN A 23 -31.60 19.55 -7.36
CA ASN A 23 -31.67 18.59 -8.46
C ASN A 23 -30.90 17.30 -8.17
N ALA A 24 -29.94 17.36 -7.23
CA ALA A 24 -29.17 16.22 -6.77
C ALA A 24 -28.68 16.45 -5.33
N THR A 25 -28.24 15.37 -4.70
CA THR A 25 -27.57 15.33 -3.40
C THR A 25 -26.17 14.75 -3.57
N ALA A 26 -25.29 14.90 -2.57
CA ALA A 26 -23.97 14.28 -2.59
C ALA A 26 -24.04 12.75 -2.72
N ASN A 27 -25.15 12.16 -2.29
CA ASN A 27 -25.41 10.71 -2.34
C ASN A 27 -26.29 10.29 -3.52
N SER A 28 -26.57 11.18 -4.49
CA SER A 28 -27.38 10.82 -5.64
C SER A 28 -26.63 9.85 -6.55
N PRO A 29 -27.14 8.61 -6.72
CA PRO A 29 -26.48 7.61 -7.53
C PRO A 29 -26.79 7.79 -9.02
N ASP A 30 -25.88 7.33 -9.86
CA ASP A 30 -26.14 7.03 -11.25
C ASP A 30 -26.79 5.64 -11.42
N VAL A 31 -26.82 5.13 -12.65
CA VAL A 31 -27.44 3.83 -12.97
C VAL A 31 -26.70 2.62 -12.37
N ASN A 32 -25.46 2.79 -11.91
CA ASN A 32 -24.64 1.76 -11.27
C ASN A 32 -24.45 2.04 -9.78
N GLY A 33 -25.24 2.95 -9.18
CA GLY A 33 -25.04 3.32 -7.77
C GLY A 33 -23.88 4.31 -7.55
N TYR A 34 -23.18 4.72 -8.61
CA TYR A 34 -21.99 5.57 -8.51
C TYR A 34 -22.39 7.01 -8.18
N THR A 35 -21.75 7.61 -7.17
CA THR A 35 -22.16 8.91 -6.62
C THR A 35 -21.10 9.99 -6.83
N PRO A 36 -21.44 11.29 -6.65
CA PRO A 36 -20.45 12.36 -6.59
C PRO A 36 -19.31 12.11 -5.60
N VAL A 37 -19.59 11.43 -4.48
CA VAL A 37 -18.57 11.06 -3.49
C VAL A 37 -17.60 10.02 -4.06
N HIS A 38 -18.11 8.99 -4.76
CA HIS A 38 -17.25 8.02 -5.48
C HIS A 38 -16.36 8.73 -6.50
N ALA A 39 -16.94 9.61 -7.32
CA ALA A 39 -16.22 10.35 -8.35
C ALA A 39 -15.10 11.23 -7.75
N ALA A 40 -15.40 12.00 -6.70
CA ALA A 40 -14.40 12.84 -6.05
C ALA A 40 -13.27 12.03 -5.40
N ALA A 41 -13.59 10.86 -4.80
CA ALA A 41 -12.60 9.98 -4.21
C ALA A 41 -11.70 9.31 -5.27
N SER A 42 -12.30 8.77 -6.34
CA SER A 42 -11.58 8.03 -7.39
C SER A 42 -10.56 8.91 -8.11
N TYR A 43 -10.92 10.17 -8.40
CA TYR A 43 -10.03 11.11 -9.08
C TYR A 43 -9.16 11.97 -8.13
N GLY A 44 -9.19 11.70 -6.82
CA GLY A 44 -8.30 12.37 -5.86
C GLY A 44 -8.66 13.83 -5.54
N HIS A 45 -9.90 14.25 -5.77
CA HIS A 45 -10.35 15.63 -5.53
C HIS A 45 -10.69 15.86 -4.05
N LYS A 46 -9.65 15.88 -3.21
CA LYS A 46 -9.75 15.94 -1.74
C LYS A 46 -10.58 17.11 -1.22
N ASP A 47 -10.41 18.31 -1.78
CA ASP A 47 -11.13 19.51 -1.34
C ASP A 47 -12.64 19.39 -1.63
N LEU A 48 -12.98 18.94 -2.84
CA LEU A 48 -14.36 18.66 -3.22
C LEU A 48 -14.94 17.54 -2.36
N LEU A 49 -14.19 16.45 -2.15
CA LEU A 49 -14.62 15.34 -1.30
C LEU A 49 -14.92 15.83 0.12
N TYR A 50 -14.03 16.63 0.71
CA TYR A 50 -14.24 17.21 2.03
C TYR A 50 -15.52 18.05 2.10
N LYS A 51 -15.76 18.92 1.11
CA LYS A 51 -17.01 19.71 1.02
C LYS A 51 -18.24 18.81 0.90
N LEU A 52 -18.20 17.79 0.03
CA LEU A 52 -19.32 16.88 -0.17
C LEU A 52 -19.74 16.21 1.16
N ILE A 53 -18.77 15.76 1.96
CA ILE A 53 -19.05 15.11 3.25
C ILE A 53 -19.51 16.12 4.31
N THR A 54 -18.78 17.23 4.46
CA THR A 54 -18.98 18.15 5.60
C THR A 54 -20.09 19.16 5.40
N GLU A 55 -20.28 19.67 4.18
CA GLU A 55 -21.24 20.73 3.87
C GLU A 55 -22.53 20.19 3.23
N TYR A 56 -22.42 19.10 2.47
CA TYR A 56 -23.54 18.56 1.68
C TYR A 56 -24.05 17.19 2.15
N ASN A 57 -23.68 16.79 3.37
CA ASN A 57 -24.12 15.55 4.02
C ASN A 57 -23.89 14.28 3.18
N GLY A 58 -22.80 14.26 2.42
CA GLY A 58 -22.34 13.08 1.72
C GLY A 58 -21.95 11.98 2.70
N ASP A 59 -22.19 10.73 2.31
CA ASP A 59 -21.78 9.55 3.04
C ASP A 59 -20.47 9.00 2.44
N ILE A 60 -19.40 9.00 3.23
CA ILE A 60 -18.08 8.52 2.80
C ILE A 60 -18.02 6.99 2.63
N ASN A 61 -19.00 6.28 3.21
CA ASN A 61 -19.13 4.82 3.17
C ASN A 61 -20.31 4.37 2.31
N ILE A 62 -20.86 5.27 1.48
CA ILE A 62 -21.92 4.93 0.54
C ILE A 62 -21.47 3.78 -0.37
N LYS A 63 -22.41 2.91 -0.76
CA LYS A 63 -22.12 1.77 -1.62
C LYS A 63 -22.72 1.98 -3.00
N ASP A 64 -21.97 1.65 -4.03
CA ASP A 64 -22.48 1.49 -5.39
C ASP A 64 -23.17 0.12 -5.59
N GLU A 65 -23.55 -0.22 -6.82
CA GLU A 65 -24.24 -1.49 -7.12
C GLU A 65 -23.35 -2.72 -6.95
N ASP A 66 -22.03 -2.59 -7.07
CA ASP A 66 -21.05 -3.65 -6.79
C ASP A 66 -20.75 -3.76 -5.28
N GLY A 67 -21.36 -2.89 -4.48
CA GLY A 67 -21.17 -2.83 -3.03
C GLY A 67 -19.86 -2.15 -2.65
N ASP A 68 -19.14 -1.60 -3.63
CA ASP A 68 -17.90 -0.86 -3.45
C ASP A 68 -18.22 0.49 -2.80
N THR A 69 -17.36 0.88 -1.86
CA THR A 69 -17.39 2.22 -1.26
C THR A 69 -16.48 3.18 -2.04
N PRO A 70 -16.57 4.50 -1.84
CA PRO A 70 -15.63 5.45 -2.44
C PRO A 70 -14.16 5.06 -2.24
N LEU A 71 -13.82 4.42 -1.12
CA LEU A 71 -12.46 3.98 -0.82
C LEU A 71 -11.97 2.81 -1.69
N HIS A 72 -12.87 1.99 -2.25
CA HIS A 72 -12.52 0.90 -3.17
C HIS A 72 -12.05 1.43 -4.54
N HIS A 73 -12.47 2.65 -4.90
CA HIS A 73 -12.18 3.27 -6.20
C HIS A 73 -10.98 4.23 -6.17
N VAL A 74 -10.29 4.37 -5.04
CA VAL A 74 -9.18 5.33 -4.88
C VAL A 74 -7.92 4.83 -5.57
N GLU A 75 -7.29 5.71 -6.35
CA GLU A 75 -6.03 5.42 -7.06
C GLU A 75 -4.80 6.12 -6.43
N ASP A 76 -5.00 7.05 -5.49
CA ASP A 76 -3.95 7.87 -4.87
C ASP A 76 -3.82 7.64 -3.37
N TYR A 77 -2.58 7.37 -2.92
CA TYR A 77 -2.20 7.24 -1.52
C TYR A 77 -2.61 8.44 -0.65
N ASP A 78 -2.36 9.66 -1.11
CA ASP A 78 -2.67 10.85 -0.31
C ASP A 78 -4.18 11.00 -0.12
N THR A 79 -4.98 10.60 -1.12
CA THR A 79 -6.44 10.60 -1.04
C THR A 79 -6.95 9.48 -0.13
N CYS A 80 -6.40 8.26 -0.25
CA CYS A 80 -6.71 7.14 0.62
C CYS A 80 -6.46 7.50 2.10
N LYS A 81 -5.27 8.04 2.39
CA LYS A 81 -4.89 8.47 3.74
C LYS A 81 -5.82 9.57 4.26
N PHE A 82 -6.12 10.56 3.42
CA PHE A 82 -7.04 11.64 3.77
C PHE A 82 -8.44 11.13 4.14
N MET A 83 -8.97 10.19 3.35
CA MET A 83 -10.29 9.59 3.60
C MET A 83 -10.33 8.83 4.92
N VAL A 84 -9.31 8.05 5.25
CA VAL A 84 -9.26 7.27 6.49
C VAL A 84 -9.01 8.16 7.71
N GLU A 85 -8.02 9.05 7.66
CA GLU A 85 -7.60 9.84 8.83
C GLU A 85 -8.51 11.04 9.10
N THR A 86 -8.96 11.71 8.04
CA THR A 86 -9.70 12.98 8.14
C THR A 86 -11.20 12.79 7.99
N LEU A 87 -11.63 11.97 7.02
CA LEU A 87 -13.06 11.73 6.77
C LEU A 87 -13.59 10.50 7.52
N HIS A 88 -12.72 9.77 8.23
CA HIS A 88 -13.06 8.57 8.99
C HIS A 88 -13.79 7.50 8.15
N ALA A 89 -13.35 7.33 6.90
CA ALA A 89 -13.83 6.27 6.03
C ALA A 89 -13.54 4.89 6.63
N ASP A 90 -14.52 3.99 6.57
CA ASP A 90 -14.38 2.62 7.06
C ASP A 90 -13.75 1.74 5.97
N TYR A 91 -12.47 1.43 6.16
CA TYR A 91 -11.67 0.59 5.27
C TYR A 91 -11.94 -0.91 5.43
N LYS A 92 -12.82 -1.32 6.33
CA LYS A 92 -13.17 -2.74 6.56
C LYS A 92 -14.47 -3.16 5.88
N ILE A 93 -15.16 -2.20 5.25
CA ILE A 93 -16.40 -2.50 4.52
C ILE A 93 -16.07 -3.38 3.33
N LYS A 94 -16.80 -4.49 3.22
CA LYS A 94 -16.69 -5.42 2.11
C LYS A 94 -17.69 -5.10 1.01
N ASN A 95 -17.27 -5.23 -0.23
CA ASN A 95 -18.12 -5.18 -1.40
C ASN A 95 -18.94 -6.48 -1.59
N ASN A 96 -19.67 -6.60 -2.69
CA ASN A 96 -20.53 -7.76 -2.95
C ASN A 96 -19.74 -9.06 -3.20
N ASP A 97 -18.49 -8.95 -3.64
CA ASP A 97 -17.55 -10.08 -3.76
C ASP A 97 -16.92 -10.49 -2.42
N GLY A 98 -17.24 -9.75 -1.34
CA GLY A 98 -16.71 -10.01 -0.01
C GLY A 98 -15.30 -9.47 0.22
N LEU A 99 -14.83 -8.60 -0.68
CA LEU A 99 -13.50 -8.00 -0.68
C LEU A 99 -13.53 -6.62 0.00
N MET A 100 -12.52 -6.31 0.78
CA MET A 100 -12.24 -4.98 1.32
C MET A 100 -11.49 -4.11 0.29
N PRO A 101 -11.42 -2.77 0.46
CA PRO A 101 -10.69 -1.89 -0.45
C PRO A 101 -9.25 -2.34 -0.72
N VAL A 102 -8.54 -2.79 0.33
CA VAL A 102 -7.16 -3.27 0.23
C VAL A 102 -7.04 -4.58 -0.57
N GLU A 103 -8.07 -5.43 -0.53
CA GLU A 103 -8.12 -6.69 -1.27
C GLU A 103 -8.45 -6.44 -2.75
N VAL A 104 -9.24 -5.41 -3.04
CA VAL A 104 -9.50 -4.96 -4.42
C VAL A 104 -8.23 -4.37 -5.05
N LEU A 105 -7.45 -3.57 -4.30
CA LEU A 105 -6.15 -3.08 -4.76
C LEU A 105 -5.17 -4.22 -5.10
N LEU A 106 -5.22 -5.32 -4.36
CA LEU A 106 -4.42 -6.52 -4.63
C LEU A 106 -4.84 -7.27 -5.90
N GLN A 107 -6.12 -7.20 -6.30
CA GLN A 107 -6.60 -7.84 -7.52
C GLN A 107 -6.35 -7.00 -8.77
N ASN A 108 -6.43 -5.67 -8.63
CA ASN A 108 -6.35 -4.73 -9.74
C ASN A 108 -4.95 -4.11 -9.93
N GLY A 109 -4.07 -4.22 -8.92
CA GLY A 109 -2.76 -3.59 -8.92
C GLY A 109 -1.82 -4.18 -9.96
N ASP A 110 -1.23 -3.31 -10.80
CA ASP A 110 0.02 -3.62 -11.50
C ASP A 110 1.14 -3.66 -10.45
N ASP A 111 1.89 -4.76 -10.37
CA ASP A 111 2.97 -4.99 -9.37
C ASP A 111 4.05 -3.88 -9.32
N ASN A 112 4.04 -2.93 -10.26
CA ASN A 112 4.99 -1.83 -10.39
C ASN A 112 4.43 -0.43 -10.07
N ASP A 113 3.15 -0.28 -9.76
CA ASP A 113 2.62 1.04 -9.40
C ASP A 113 2.98 1.41 -7.95
N LYS A 114 3.77 2.48 -7.82
CA LYS A 114 4.30 2.95 -6.53
C LYS A 114 3.19 3.46 -5.61
N GLU A 115 2.12 4.02 -6.16
CA GLU A 115 1.02 4.56 -5.34
C GLU A 115 0.14 3.44 -4.79
N SER A 116 -0.20 2.45 -5.62
CA SER A 116 -0.88 1.23 -5.20
C SER A 116 -0.13 0.50 -4.07
N LEU A 117 1.20 0.39 -4.17
CA LEU A 117 2.03 -0.22 -3.12
C LEU A 117 1.99 0.56 -1.80
N LYS A 118 2.02 1.90 -1.86
CA LYS A 118 1.92 2.74 -0.65
C LYS A 118 0.55 2.61 0.01
N MET A 119 -0.53 2.63 -0.76
CA MET A 119 -1.90 2.45 -0.27
C MET A 119 -2.09 1.09 0.40
N LEU A 120 -1.64 0.05 -0.28
CA LEU A 120 -1.68 -1.33 0.23
C LEU A 120 -0.93 -1.42 1.56
N THR A 121 0.30 -0.92 1.60
CA THR A 121 1.12 -0.91 2.83
C THR A 121 0.40 -0.18 3.96
N TYR A 122 -0.21 0.98 3.67
CA TYR A 122 -0.91 1.79 4.65
C TYR A 122 -2.16 1.12 5.21
N LEU A 123 -3.05 0.63 4.35
CA LEU A 123 -4.29 -0.03 4.77
C LEU A 123 -4.02 -1.34 5.51
N GLN A 124 -3.02 -2.12 5.08
CA GLN A 124 -2.63 -3.35 5.80
C GLN A 124 -2.05 -3.04 7.19
N ASN A 125 -1.26 -1.98 7.32
CA ASN A 125 -0.73 -1.55 8.61
C ASN A 125 -1.84 -1.13 9.58
N LEU A 126 -2.91 -0.50 9.07
CA LEU A 126 -4.08 -0.13 9.87
C LEU A 126 -4.91 -1.35 10.30
N GLU A 127 -5.03 -2.36 9.44
CA GLU A 127 -5.84 -3.54 9.70
C GLU A 127 -5.17 -4.51 10.68
N TYR A 128 -3.88 -4.78 10.49
CA TYR A 128 -3.16 -5.86 11.19
C TYR A 128 -2.17 -5.39 12.25
N GLY A 129 -1.96 -4.08 12.41
CA GLY A 129 -1.12 -3.49 13.47
C GLY A 129 0.32 -4.00 13.49
N THR A 130 1.23 -3.38 12.73
CA THR A 130 2.70 -3.56 12.80
C THR A 130 3.24 -4.99 12.98
N GLY A 131 2.51 -6.02 12.53
CA GLY A 131 2.83 -7.43 12.80
C GLY A 131 2.57 -8.35 11.62
N SER A 132 2.40 -7.80 10.41
CA SER A 132 2.24 -8.60 9.20
C SER A 132 3.02 -7.95 8.07
N TYR A 133 4.34 -8.03 8.17
CA TYR A 133 5.23 -7.50 7.16
C TYR A 133 5.40 -8.43 5.94
N ASN A 134 4.62 -9.53 5.89
CA ASN A 134 4.65 -10.54 4.83
C ASN A 134 4.33 -10.00 3.43
N ASN A 135 3.63 -8.86 3.32
CA ASN A 135 3.17 -8.34 2.04
C ASN A 135 3.95 -7.11 1.55
N MET A 136 4.97 -6.65 2.28
CA MET A 136 5.67 -5.38 2.00
C MET A 136 6.61 -5.41 0.77
N PHE A 137 6.88 -6.58 0.18
CA PHE A 137 7.94 -6.74 -0.83
C PHE A 137 7.60 -7.62 -2.04
N GLY A 138 6.31 -7.90 -2.30
CA GLY A 138 5.94 -8.84 -3.37
C GLY A 138 6.36 -10.30 -3.09
N ILE A 139 6.69 -10.61 -1.85
CA ILE A 139 6.88 -11.98 -1.34
C ILE A 139 5.52 -12.60 -1.06
N HIS A 140 4.67 -12.66 -2.09
CA HIS A 140 3.51 -13.53 -2.08
C HIS A 140 4.00 -14.98 -1.93
N GLY A 141 3.96 -15.49 -0.71
CA GLY A 141 4.26 -16.89 -0.41
C GLY A 141 5.56 -17.17 0.34
N LEU A 142 6.20 -16.18 1.01
CA LEU A 142 7.08 -16.57 2.12
C LEU A 142 6.17 -17.09 3.25
N ASP A 143 6.02 -18.42 3.30
CA ASP A 143 5.30 -19.08 4.38
C ASP A 143 5.75 -18.48 5.70
N ASN A 144 4.81 -18.08 6.57
CA ASN A 144 5.10 -17.59 7.94
C ASN A 144 6.13 -18.48 8.66
N LYS A 145 6.16 -19.76 8.30
CA LYS A 145 7.12 -20.76 8.76
C LYS A 145 8.58 -20.47 8.36
N ILE A 146 8.85 -20.01 7.14
CA ILE A 146 10.19 -19.66 6.66
C ILE A 146 10.70 -18.41 7.38
N LEU A 147 9.82 -17.41 7.57
CA LEU A 147 10.15 -16.20 8.31
C LEU A 147 10.49 -16.52 9.77
N GLU A 148 9.68 -17.34 10.42
CA GLU A 148 9.94 -17.84 11.78
C GLU A 148 11.24 -18.67 11.84
N GLU A 149 11.52 -19.49 10.83
CA GLU A 149 12.78 -20.24 10.74
C GLU A 149 13.99 -19.31 10.60
N MET A 150 13.90 -18.24 9.80
CA MET A 150 14.95 -17.22 9.68
C MET A 150 15.14 -16.43 10.98
N LYS A 151 14.05 -16.01 11.65
CA LYS A 151 14.12 -15.37 12.97
C LYS A 151 14.81 -16.28 13.99
N ASN A 152 14.43 -17.55 14.03
CA ASN A 152 15.03 -18.53 14.94
C ASN A 152 16.50 -18.79 14.63
N ASN A 153 16.89 -18.85 13.36
CA ASN A 153 18.28 -18.99 12.95
C ASN A 153 19.13 -17.76 13.32
N LEU A 154 18.59 -16.55 13.25
CA LEU A 154 19.29 -15.34 13.71
C LEU A 154 19.42 -15.31 15.23
N LYS A 155 18.37 -15.69 15.97
CA LYS A 155 18.41 -15.83 17.43
C LYS A 155 19.45 -16.90 17.84
N LEU A 156 19.50 -18.03 17.14
CA LEU A 156 20.47 -19.11 17.37
C LEU A 156 21.91 -18.69 17.10
N LYS A 157 22.16 -17.94 16.01
CA LYS A 157 23.49 -17.37 15.72
C LYS A 157 23.97 -16.36 16.75
N LEU A 158 23.08 -15.80 17.57
CA LEU A 158 23.42 -14.96 18.71
C LEU A 158 23.67 -15.76 20.00
N SER A 159 23.04 -16.93 20.14
CA SER A 159 23.18 -17.79 21.33
C SER A 159 24.39 -18.72 21.25
N ASP A 160 24.74 -19.16 20.04
CA ASP A 160 25.99 -19.85 19.80
C ASP A 160 27.09 -18.81 19.70
N ASP A 161 28.16 -18.98 20.47
CA ASP A 161 29.41 -18.21 20.42
C ASP A 161 30.15 -18.49 19.10
N VAL A 162 29.46 -18.23 17.97
CA VAL A 162 30.00 -18.34 16.63
C VAL A 162 31.06 -17.27 16.52
N SER A 163 32.31 -17.71 16.40
CA SER A 163 33.44 -16.84 16.10
C SER A 163 33.13 -16.06 14.84
N ILE A 164 32.68 -14.81 15.00
CA ILE A 164 32.47 -13.88 13.90
C ILE A 164 33.81 -13.77 13.19
N ASP A 165 33.84 -14.08 11.90
CA ASP A 165 35.00 -13.79 11.08
C ASP A 165 35.15 -12.27 11.03
N SER A 166 36.04 -11.73 11.85
CA SER A 166 36.31 -10.30 12.00
C SER A 166 36.85 -9.66 10.72
N SER A 167 37.12 -10.45 9.68
CA SER A 167 37.50 -9.97 8.36
C SER A 167 36.31 -9.63 7.44
N ASN A 168 35.08 -10.03 7.78
CA ASN A 168 33.88 -9.69 7.01
C ASN A 168 33.07 -8.57 7.69
N GLU A 169 33.36 -7.32 7.30
CA GLU A 169 32.76 -6.09 7.84
C GLU A 169 31.22 -6.09 7.76
N MET A 170 30.66 -6.74 6.73
CA MET A 170 29.22 -6.85 6.52
C MET A 170 28.52 -7.78 7.52
N ASP A 171 29.22 -8.78 8.06
CA ASP A 171 28.64 -9.65 9.09
C ASP A 171 28.66 -8.95 10.45
N VAL A 172 29.74 -8.23 10.77
CA VAL A 172 29.91 -7.49 12.03
C VAL A 172 28.83 -6.43 12.23
N GLU A 173 28.52 -5.64 11.20
CA GLU A 173 27.49 -4.59 11.28
C GLU A 173 26.08 -5.18 11.49
N LYS A 174 25.80 -6.32 10.84
CA LYS A 174 24.53 -7.03 10.97
C LYS A 174 24.35 -7.58 12.40
N TYR A 175 25.39 -8.19 12.97
CA TYR A 175 25.36 -8.66 14.36
C TYR A 175 25.15 -7.52 15.36
N SER A 176 25.82 -6.37 15.16
CA SER A 176 25.67 -5.20 16.04
C SER A 176 24.23 -4.67 16.06
N ARG A 177 23.59 -4.64 14.88
CA ARG A 177 22.20 -4.18 14.74
C ARG A 177 21.20 -5.15 15.40
N ILE A 178 21.39 -6.46 15.23
CA ILE A 178 20.58 -7.49 15.91
C ILE A 178 20.74 -7.38 17.44
N GLN A 179 21.97 -7.24 17.94
CA GLN A 179 22.25 -7.08 19.37
C GLN A 179 21.62 -5.80 19.94
N HIS A 180 21.60 -4.71 19.17
CA HIS A 180 20.94 -3.48 19.57
C HIS A 180 19.43 -3.67 19.69
N ILE A 181 18.80 -4.35 18.74
CA ILE A 181 17.37 -4.68 18.76
C ILE A 181 17.04 -5.56 19.97
N MET A 182 17.82 -6.60 20.23
CA MET A 182 17.59 -7.52 21.36
C MET A 182 17.64 -6.84 22.73
N ASN A 183 18.48 -5.82 22.89
CA ASN A 183 18.72 -5.18 24.20
C ASN A 183 17.91 -3.91 24.43
N ASN A 184 17.47 -3.21 23.37
CA ASN A 184 16.86 -1.89 23.48
C ASN A 184 15.43 -1.80 22.89
N SER A 185 14.93 -2.86 22.24
CA SER A 185 13.57 -2.85 21.70
C SER A 185 12.53 -3.20 22.76
N GLU A 186 11.41 -2.46 22.77
CA GLU A 186 10.22 -2.78 23.57
C GLU A 186 9.47 -4.01 23.01
N ASN A 187 9.62 -4.29 21.70
CA ASN A 187 9.04 -5.44 21.02
C ASN A 187 10.07 -6.08 20.07
N VAL A 188 10.96 -6.86 20.68
CA VAL A 188 12.09 -7.51 20.02
C VAL A 188 11.68 -8.32 18.80
N ASP A 189 10.51 -8.98 18.83
CA ASP A 189 10.10 -9.86 17.74
C ASP A 189 9.71 -9.08 16.47
N ALA A 190 8.98 -7.97 16.63
CA ALA A 190 8.59 -7.10 15.52
C ALA A 190 9.80 -6.37 14.89
N ASP A 191 10.74 -5.90 15.71
CA ASP A 191 11.92 -5.20 15.21
C ASP A 191 12.92 -6.16 14.53
N LEU A 192 13.03 -7.40 15.01
CA LEU A 192 13.81 -8.43 14.32
C LEU A 192 13.18 -8.81 12.98
N GLU A 193 11.85 -8.89 12.92
CA GLU A 193 11.12 -9.14 11.66
C GLU A 193 11.40 -8.06 10.62
N LYS A 194 11.30 -6.79 11.04
CA LYS A 194 11.62 -5.63 10.21
C LYS A 194 13.06 -5.71 9.69
N TYR A 195 14.00 -6.06 10.55
CA TYR A 195 15.41 -6.18 10.18
C TYR A 195 15.67 -7.32 9.18
N VAL A 196 15.02 -8.48 9.35
CA VAL A 196 15.08 -9.61 8.40
C VAL A 196 14.60 -9.19 7.03
N LEU A 197 13.53 -8.39 6.97
CA LEU A 197 12.97 -7.93 5.71
C LEU A 197 13.82 -6.86 5.03
N GLU A 198 14.39 -5.93 5.79
CA GLU A 198 15.41 -5.00 5.28
C GLU A 198 16.58 -5.78 4.64
N MET A 199 17.05 -6.85 5.28
CA MET A 199 18.10 -7.71 4.73
C MET A 199 17.70 -8.42 3.43
N LEU A 200 16.47 -8.94 3.36
CA LEU A 200 15.95 -9.59 2.16
C LEU A 200 15.79 -8.59 1.01
N GLN A 201 15.32 -7.38 1.31
CA GLN A 201 15.23 -6.28 0.35
C GLN A 201 16.61 -5.92 -0.21
N GLU A 202 17.62 -5.76 0.64
CA GLU A 202 18.99 -5.48 0.19
C GLU A 202 19.54 -6.59 -0.71
N GLN A 203 19.23 -7.86 -0.42
CA GLN A 203 19.63 -8.99 -1.26
C GLN A 203 18.92 -8.99 -2.60
N MET A 204 17.62 -8.73 -2.63
CA MET A 204 16.83 -8.62 -3.86
C MET A 204 17.31 -7.47 -4.74
N ILE A 205 17.61 -6.32 -4.15
CA ILE A 205 18.17 -5.15 -4.86
C ILE A 205 19.56 -5.47 -5.43
N LYS A 206 20.41 -6.20 -4.69
CA LYS A 206 21.71 -6.63 -5.20
C LYS A 206 21.57 -7.62 -6.36
N GLN A 207 20.61 -8.53 -6.29
CA GLN A 207 20.33 -9.49 -7.37
C GLN A 207 19.78 -8.81 -8.63
N SER A 208 18.87 -7.82 -8.49
CA SER A 208 18.32 -7.08 -9.62
C SER A 208 19.33 -6.15 -10.29
N GLN A 209 20.28 -5.61 -9.53
CA GLN A 209 21.40 -4.83 -10.08
C GLN A 209 22.44 -5.72 -10.80
N GLN A 210 22.61 -6.97 -10.36
CA GLN A 210 23.47 -7.95 -11.05
C GLN A 210 22.86 -8.41 -12.39
N THR A 211 21.55 -8.68 -12.44
CA THR A 211 20.90 -9.09 -13.70
C THR A 211 20.87 -7.95 -14.74
N GLN A 212 20.67 -6.70 -14.32
CA GLN A 212 20.76 -5.55 -15.25
C GLN A 212 22.17 -5.35 -15.82
N THR A 213 23.22 -5.57 -15.02
CA THR A 213 24.60 -5.43 -15.50
C THR A 213 25.03 -6.59 -16.40
N GLU A 214 24.49 -7.79 -16.18
CA GLU A 214 24.70 -8.94 -17.07
C GLU A 214 23.99 -8.76 -18.42
N ASP A 215 22.75 -8.27 -18.43
CA ASP A 215 21.98 -8.01 -19.66
C ASP A 215 22.59 -6.88 -20.50
N GLU A 216 23.10 -5.81 -19.85
CA GLU A 216 23.84 -4.75 -20.53
C GLU A 216 25.16 -5.25 -21.12
N GLN A 217 25.92 -6.08 -20.39
CA GLN A 217 27.15 -6.69 -20.92
C GLN A 217 26.88 -7.68 -22.05
N PHE A 218 25.77 -8.43 -21.99
CA PHE A 218 25.38 -9.36 -23.04
C PHE A 218 24.97 -8.62 -24.32
N MET A 219 24.22 -7.52 -24.19
CA MET A 219 23.85 -6.64 -25.30
C MET A 219 25.06 -5.93 -25.94
N ASP A 220 26.02 -5.48 -25.14
CA ASP A 220 27.21 -4.79 -25.64
C ASP A 220 28.19 -5.77 -26.33
N ASN A 221 28.30 -7.01 -25.83
CA ASN A 221 29.06 -8.08 -26.49
C ASN A 221 28.38 -8.57 -27.79
N ALA A 222 27.04 -8.68 -27.82
CA ALA A 222 26.31 -9.04 -29.03
C ALA A 222 26.42 -7.98 -30.14
N LYS A 223 26.54 -6.70 -29.78
CA LYS A 223 26.80 -5.61 -30.73
C LYS A 223 28.24 -5.63 -31.27
N ARG A 224 29.22 -6.04 -30.46
CA ARG A 224 30.63 -6.16 -30.89
C ARG A 224 30.89 -7.35 -31.81
N GLN A 225 30.16 -8.45 -31.70
CA GLN A 225 30.32 -9.63 -32.56
C GLN A 225 29.66 -9.48 -33.96
N LYS A 226 28.89 -8.41 -34.19
CA LYS A 226 28.23 -8.11 -35.48
C LYS A 226 28.93 -7.01 -36.30
N LYS A 227 30.18 -6.65 -35.95
CA LYS A 227 31.04 -5.73 -36.68
C LYS A 227 32.32 -6.44 -37.14
#